data_AF-A0A4S1X7W7-F1
#
_entry.id   AF-A0A4S1X7W7-F1
#
_cell.length_a   1.000
_cell.length_b   1.000
_cell.length_c   1.000
_cell.angle_alpha   90.00
_cell.angle_beta   90.00
_cell.angle_gamma   90.00
#
_symmetry.space_group_name_H-M   'P 1'
#
loop_
_entity.id
_entity.type
_entity.pdbx_description
1 polymer ?
#
loop_
_entity_poly.entity_id
_entity_poly.type
_entity_poly.pdbx_seq_one_letter_code
_entity_poly.pdbx_strand_id
1 'polypeptide(L)'
;MRACPLVFRIQMPLYHFRIHDGMHEIAPTTEDLAGIEVARERAMGLLADLLRWSPASIWAGNDVRVEVSDGDKLVLFELFAFASVSSAGAAAGAGD
;
A
#
# COMPACT_ATOMS: atom_id res chain seq x y z
N MET A 1 -16.71 48.72 5.67
CA MET A 1 -15.84 47.60 6.09
C MET A 1 -16.53 46.30 5.69
N ARG A 2 -16.03 45.59 4.67
CA ARG A 2 -16.58 44.31 4.22
C ARG A 2 -15.70 43.19 4.80
N ALA A 3 -16.29 42.30 5.59
CA ALA A 3 -15.64 41.08 6.02
C ALA A 3 -15.49 40.15 4.80
N CYS A 4 -14.26 39.78 4.46
CA CYS A 4 -13.98 38.69 3.52
C CYS A 4 -14.26 37.37 4.24
N PRO A 5 -15.10 36.47 3.69
CA PRO A 5 -15.27 35.15 4.26
C PRO A 5 -13.97 34.37 4.04
N LEU A 6 -13.39 33.88 5.14
CA LEU A 6 -12.33 32.90 5.13
C LEU A 6 -12.82 31.68 4.34
N VAL A 7 -12.39 31.57 3.08
CA VAL A 7 -12.47 30.32 2.34
C VAL A 7 -11.54 29.36 3.06
N PHE A 8 -12.10 28.55 3.96
CA PHE A 8 -11.43 27.37 4.49
C PHE A 8 -11.24 26.44 3.28
N ARG A 9 -10.14 26.61 2.55
CA ARG A 9 -9.70 25.60 1.58
C ARG A 9 -9.52 24.34 2.40
N ILE A 10 -10.41 23.37 2.22
CA ILE A 10 -10.16 22.00 2.63
C ILE A 10 -8.96 21.57 1.78
N GLN A 11 -7.74 21.83 2.25
CA GLN A 11 -6.55 21.27 1.64
C GLN A 11 -6.66 19.78 1.86
N MET A 12 -6.97 19.05 0.80
CA MET A 12 -6.89 17.59 0.83
C MET A 12 -5.40 17.26 0.93
N PRO A 13 -4.96 16.56 1.98
CA PRO A 13 -3.57 16.13 2.08
C PRO A 13 -3.19 15.26 0.88
N LEU A 14 -2.01 15.53 0.34
CA LEU A 14 -1.40 14.76 -0.73
C LEU A 14 -0.73 13.52 -0.13
N TYR A 15 -1.01 12.35 -0.70
CA TYR A 15 -0.36 11.09 -0.33
C TYR A 15 0.36 10.49 -1.54
N HIS A 16 1.52 9.92 -1.28
CA HIS A 16 2.30 9.14 -2.25
C HIS A 16 2.27 7.67 -1.88
N PHE A 17 1.98 6.81 -2.85
CA PHE A 17 1.92 5.37 -2.69
C PHE A 17 3.05 4.73 -3.50
N ARG A 18 4.00 4.10 -2.81
CA ARG A 18 5.03 3.28 -3.44
C ARG A 18 4.67 1.81 -3.27
N ILE A 19 4.72 1.07 -4.37
CA ILE A 19 4.18 -0.29 -4.41
C ILE A 19 5.29 -1.22 -4.87
N HIS A 20 5.55 -2.27 -4.10
CA HIS A 20 6.53 -3.29 -4.39
C HIS A 20 5.82 -4.62 -4.58
N ASP A 21 5.99 -5.24 -5.75
CA ASP A 21 5.38 -6.55 -6.07
C ASP A 21 6.28 -7.75 -5.71
N GLY A 22 7.34 -7.46 -4.96
CA GLY A 22 8.36 -8.41 -4.58
C GLY A 22 9.52 -8.55 -5.56
N MET A 23 9.34 -8.18 -6.84
CA MET A 23 10.40 -8.24 -7.86
C MET A 23 10.78 -6.85 -8.37
N HIS A 24 9.80 -5.95 -8.45
CA HIS A 24 9.93 -4.62 -9.01
C HIS A 24 9.15 -3.59 -8.17
N GLU A 25 9.56 -2.34 -8.31
CA GLU A 25 8.72 -1.20 -7.93
C GLU A 25 7.73 -0.95 -9.06
N ILE A 26 6.43 -0.99 -8.73
CA ILE A 26 5.37 -0.57 -9.64
C ILE A 26 5.37 0.96 -9.67
N ALA A 27 5.04 1.55 -10.82
CA ALA A 27 4.95 3.00 -10.98
C ALA A 27 4.16 3.63 -9.82
N PRO A 28 4.76 4.54 -9.05
CA PRO A 28 4.14 5.09 -7.86
C PRO A 28 2.94 5.96 -8.24
N THR A 29 1.92 5.95 -7.39
CA THR A 29 0.74 6.81 -7.55
C THR A 29 0.73 7.91 -6.50
N THR A 30 0.09 9.03 -6.84
CA THR A 30 -0.06 10.18 -5.95
C THR A 30 -1.51 10.62 -6.00
N GLU A 31 -2.14 10.76 -4.84
CA GLU A 31 -3.57 11.04 -4.73
C GLU A 31 -3.83 12.08 -3.63
N ASP A 32 -4.69 13.06 -3.93
CA ASP A 32 -5.25 13.99 -2.95
C ASP A 32 -6.42 13.29 -2.23
N LEU A 33 -6.29 13.04 -0.93
CA LEU A 33 -7.29 12.29 -0.16
C LEU A 33 -7.79 13.09 1.03
N ALA A 34 -9.03 12.82 1.46
CA ALA A 34 -9.68 13.59 2.52
C ALA A 34 -9.05 13.42 3.91
N GLY A 35 -8.17 12.43 4.09
CA GLY A 35 -7.47 12.17 5.35
C GLY A 35 -6.80 10.80 5.39
N ILE A 36 -6.10 10.52 6.49
CA ILE A 36 -5.29 9.31 6.65
C ILE A 36 -6.12 8.02 6.60
N GLU A 37 -7.37 8.03 7.08
CA GLU A 37 -8.23 6.84 7.01
C GLU A 37 -8.55 6.45 5.56
N VAL A 38 -8.83 7.43 4.70
CA VAL A 38 -9.05 7.20 3.26
C VAL A 38 -7.77 6.70 2.59
N ALA A 39 -6.61 7.23 2.99
CA ALA A 39 -5.32 6.74 2.51
C ALA A 39 -5.06 5.28 2.90
N ARG A 40 -5.46 4.85 4.12
CA ARG A 40 -5.37 3.46 4.55
C ARG A 40 -6.26 2.53 3.74
N GLU A 41 -7.53 2.91 3.55
CA GLU A 41 -8.46 2.15 2.70
C GLU A 41 -7.93 2.02 1.27
N ARG A 42 -7.39 3.11 0.73
CA ARG A 42 -6.78 3.13 -0.60
C ARG A 42 -5.57 2.20 -0.69
N ALA A 43 -4.67 2.25 0.30
CA ALA A 43 -3.51 1.37 0.38
C ALA A 43 -3.91 -0.12 0.48
N MET A 44 -4.95 -0.44 1.26
CA MET A 44 -5.51 -1.79 1.34
C MET A 44 -6.05 -2.26 -0.02
N GLY A 45 -6.72 -1.38 -0.77
CA GLY A 45 -7.19 -1.67 -2.12
C GLY A 45 -6.03 -1.98 -3.08
N LEU A 46 -4.96 -1.18 -3.04
CA LEU A 46 -3.75 -1.41 -3.84
C LEU A 46 -3.08 -2.74 -3.50
N LEU A 47 -2.97 -3.07 -2.20
CA LEU A 47 -2.43 -4.34 -1.77
C LEU A 47 -3.30 -5.51 -2.27
N ALA A 48 -4.62 -5.42 -2.13
CA ALA A 48 -5.55 -6.44 -2.61
C ALA A 48 -5.45 -6.68 -4.13
N ASP A 49 -5.31 -5.61 -4.92
CA ASP A 49 -5.09 -5.73 -6.36
C ASP A 49 -3.78 -6.45 -6.69
N LEU A 50 -2.72 -6.17 -5.92
CA LEU A 50 -1.43 -6.84 -6.10
C LEU A 50 -1.52 -8.34 -5.79
N LEU A 51 -2.17 -8.71 -4.69
CA LEU A 51 -2.43 -10.11 -4.34
C LEU A 51 -3.24 -10.83 -5.44
N ARG A 52 -4.19 -10.12 -6.06
CA ARG A 52 -5.03 -10.65 -7.14
C ARG A 52 -4.23 -10.89 -8.43
N TRP A 53 -3.31 -10.00 -8.78
CA TRP A 53 -2.57 -10.09 -10.04
C TRP A 53 -1.35 -11.00 -9.98
N SER A 54 -0.66 -11.09 -8.84
CA SER A 54 0.53 -11.94 -8.71
C SER A 54 0.55 -12.76 -7.42
N PRO A 55 -0.35 -13.75 -7.28
CA PRO A 55 -0.34 -14.65 -6.13
C PRO A 55 0.96 -15.45 -6.03
N ALA A 56 1.61 -15.75 -7.16
CA ALA A 56 2.87 -16.49 -7.18
C ALA A 56 4.05 -15.70 -6.56
N SER A 57 4.09 -14.37 -6.71
CA SER A 57 5.16 -13.53 -6.15
C SER A 57 5.25 -13.66 -4.63
N ILE A 58 4.11 -13.77 -3.95
CA ILE A 58 4.05 -13.86 -2.48
C ILE A 58 4.60 -15.22 -2.02
N TRP A 59 4.25 -16.30 -2.73
CA TRP A 59 4.74 -17.65 -2.43
C TRP A 59 6.20 -17.86 -2.78
N ALA A 60 6.76 -17.07 -3.69
CA ALA A 60 8.19 -17.04 -3.99
C ALA A 60 9.03 -16.41 -2.85
N GLY A 61 8.40 -15.91 -1.79
CA GLY A 61 9.08 -15.28 -0.65
C GLY A 61 9.51 -13.85 -0.91
N ASN A 62 8.94 -13.20 -1.93
CA ASN A 62 9.29 -11.83 -2.25
C ASN A 62 8.56 -10.81 -1.34
N ASP A 63 9.18 -9.65 -1.11
CA ASP A 63 8.63 -8.59 -0.27
C ASP A 63 7.52 -7.81 -1.01
N VAL A 64 6.27 -8.22 -0.79
CA VAL A 64 5.09 -7.51 -1.30
C VAL A 64 4.67 -6.47 -0.28
N ARG A 65 4.78 -5.19 -0.65
CA ARG A 65 4.44 -4.10 0.26
C ARG A 65 3.91 -2.85 -0.43
N VAL A 66 3.14 -2.07 0.32
CA VAL A 66 2.68 -0.72 -0.06
C VAL A 66 3.15 0.26 1.02
N GLU A 67 3.99 1.21 0.63
CA GLU A 67 4.48 2.29 1.49
C GLU A 67 3.71 3.57 1.17
N VAL A 68 3.25 4.27 2.22
CA VAL A 68 2.49 5.52 2.08
C VAL A 68 3.22 6.65 2.78
N SER A 69 3.47 7.72 2.03
CA SER A 69 4.11 8.93 2.51
C SER A 69 3.23 10.18 2.33
N ASP A 70 3.46 11.22 3.12
CA ASP A 70 2.82 12.53 2.94
C ASP A 70 3.50 13.38 1.85
N GLY A 71 2.97 14.58 1.61
CA GLY A 71 3.51 15.54 0.64
C GLY A 71 4.95 15.99 0.92
N ASP A 72 5.43 15.86 2.16
CA ASP A 72 6.82 16.15 2.55
C ASP A 72 7.74 14.92 2.42
N LYS A 73 7.24 13.83 1.85
CA LYS A 73 7.92 12.53 1.68
C LYS A 73 8.25 11.83 2.99
N LEU A 74 7.53 12.13 4.08
CA LEU A 74 7.63 11.39 5.32
C LEU A 74 6.76 10.13 5.23
N VAL A 75 7.37 8.96 5.46
CA VAL A 75 6.65 7.69 5.53
C VAL A 75 5.71 7.71 6.72
N LEU A 76 4.42 7.55 6.46
CA LEU A 76 3.37 7.54 7.47
C LEU A 76 3.07 6.13 7.95
N PHE A 77 3.01 5.16 7.03
CA PHE A 77 2.78 3.75 7.33
C PHE A 77 3.13 2.87 6.13
N GLU A 78 3.26 1.57 6.40
CA GLU A 78 3.54 0.52 5.41
C GLU A 78 2.61 -0.67 5.64
N LEU A 79 2.21 -1.31 4.55
CA LEU A 79 1.49 -2.59 4.56
C LEU A 79 2.38 -3.66 3.96
N PHE A 80 2.47 -4.81 4.62
CA PHE A 80 3.23 -5.97 4.18
C PHE A 80 2.30 -7.16 3.94
N ALA A 81 2.59 -7.94 2.90
CA ALA A 81 2.00 -9.24 2.68
C ALA A 81 3.11 -10.28 2.47
N PHE A 82 3.04 -11.36 3.23
CA PHE A 82 3.98 -12.47 3.13
C PHE A 82 3.22 -13.79 3.28
N ALA A 83 3.68 -14.81 2.55
CA ALA A 83 3.23 -16.18 2.74
C ALA A 83 4.33 -16.98 3.43
N SER A 84 3.92 -17.89 4.31
CA SER A 84 4.83 -18.82 4.97
C SER A 84 4.19 -20.20 4.95
N VAL A 85 5.00 -21.21 4.61
CA VAL A 85 4.60 -22.61 4.69
C VAL A 85 4.92 -23.10 6.10
N SER A 86 3.93 -23.68 6.78
CA SER A 86 4.15 -24.31 8.09
C SER A 86 4.91 -25.63 7.93
N SER A 87 5.47 -26.15 9.02
CA SER A 87 6.16 -27.46 9.01
C SER A 87 5.28 -28.60 8.48
N ALA A 88 3.98 -28.60 8.81
CA ALA A 88 3.02 -29.58 8.31
C ALA A 88 2.80 -29.46 6.78
N GLY A 89 2.74 -28.22 6.26
CA GLY A 89 2.64 -27.97 4.82
C GLY A 89 3.88 -28.42 4.05
N ALA A 90 5.07 -28.22 4.64
CA ALA A 90 6.32 -28.68 4.04
C ALA A 90 6.40 -30.21 3.95
N ALA A 91 5.94 -30.92 5.00
CA ALA A 91 5.90 -32.38 5.00
C ALA A 91 4.93 -32.95 3.94
N ALA A 92 3.84 -32.24 3.64
CA ALA A 92 2.88 -32.66 2.61
C ALA A 92 3.43 -32.53 1.17
N GLY A 93 4.35 -31.60 0.93
CA GLY A 93 4.97 -31.41 -0.40
C GLY A 93 6.19 -32.31 -0.68
N ALA A 94 6.70 -33.01 0.34
CA ALA A 94 7.89 -33.87 0.22
C ALA A 94 7.58 -35.34 -0.10
N GLY A 95 6.31 -35.68 -0.27
CA GLY A 95 5.86 -37.03 -0.64
C GLY A 95 5.65 -37.17 -2.15
N ASP A 96 6.75 -37.20 -2.91
CA ASP A 96 6.84 -37.73 -4.27
C ASP A 96 8.05 -38.68 -4.36
#